data_AF-A0A933GAF8-F1
#
_entry.id   AF-A0A933GAF8-F1
#
_cell.length_a   1.000
_cell.length_b   1.000
_cell.length_c   1.000
_cell.angle_alpha   90.00
_cell.angle_beta   90.00
_cell.angle_gamma   90.00
#
_symmetry.space_group_name_H-M   'P 1'
#
loop_
_entity.id
_entity.type
_entity.pdbx_description
1 polymer ?
#
loop_
_entity_poly.entity_id
_entity_poly.type
_entity_poly.pdbx_seq_one_letter_code
_entity_poly.pdbx_strand_id
1 'polypeptide(L)'
;MAITIELPTEIEQELRRDTPNLDESAREQFLICKYREGKLSTGDIAEILGFETRHEAHRWLAERGVPINYSLAHLEEDRRNLEELFGRK
;
A
#
# COMPACT_ATOMS: atom_id res chain seq x y z
N MET A 1 2.75 -1.71 -17.74
CA MET A 1 2.34 -0.38 -18.25
C MET A 1 3.06 0.68 -17.42
N ALA A 2 3.53 1.78 -18.01
CA ALA A 2 4.28 2.82 -17.30
C ALA A 2 3.46 4.12 -17.22
N ILE A 3 3.55 4.82 -16.09
CA ILE A 3 2.99 6.16 -15.89
C ILE A 3 4.17 7.13 -15.93
N THR A 4 4.15 8.08 -16.86
CA THR A 4 5.19 9.10 -16.99
C THR A 4 4.68 10.43 -16.46
N ILE A 5 5.49 11.12 -15.66
CA ILE A 5 5.20 12.45 -15.14
C ILE A 5 6.26 13.39 -15.69
N GLU A 6 5.83 14.45 -16.37
CA GLU A 6 6.74 15.49 -16.87
C GLU A 6 6.93 16.56 -15.80
N LEU A 7 8.20 16.87 -15.51
CA LEU A 7 8.61 17.89 -14.55
C LEU A 7 9.57 18.87 -15.26
N PRO A 8 9.64 20.14 -14.82
CA PRO A 8 10.70 21.04 -15.25
C PRO A 8 12.07 20.45 -14.94
N THR A 9 13.01 20.56 -15.88
CA THR A 9 14.33 19.93 -15.78
C THR A 9 15.09 20.33 -14.52
N GLU A 10 14.95 21.59 -14.10
CA GLU A 10 15.61 22.12 -12.90
C GLU A 10 15.11 21.39 -11.63
N ILE A 11 13.80 21.16 -11.54
CA ILE A 11 13.17 20.48 -10.41
C ILE A 11 13.50 18.99 -10.41
N GLU A 12 13.50 18.35 -11.58
CA GLU A 12 13.89 16.95 -11.70
C GLU A 12 15.33 16.73 -11.21
N GLN A 13 16.26 17.60 -11.62
CA GLN A 13 17.67 17.50 -11.21
C GLN A 13 17.87 17.71 -9.71
N GLU A 14 17.12 18.64 -9.11
CA GLU A 14 17.12 18.85 -7.66
C GLU A 14 16.62 17.61 -6.92
N LEU A 15 15.47 17.08 -7.32
CA LEU A 15 14.88 15.88 -6.71
C LEU A 15 15.77 14.64 -6.84
N ARG A 16 16.41 14.44 -8.00
CA ARG A 16 17.34 13.33 -8.23
C ARG A 16 18.64 13.47 -7.43
N ARG A 17 19.08 14.70 -7.13
CA ARG A 17 20.26 14.93 -6.28
C ARG A 17 19.97 14.53 -4.84
N ASP A 18 18.79 14.84 -4.33
CA ASP A 18 18.39 14.50 -2.95
C ASP A 18 17.92 13.05 -2.82
N THR A 19 17.37 12.47 -3.90
CA THR A 19 16.85 11.09 -3.92
C THR A 19 17.43 10.32 -5.12
N PRO A 20 18.51 9.54 -4.91
CA PRO A 20 19.19 8.80 -5.97
C PRO A 20 18.29 7.84 -6.76
N ASN A 21 17.26 7.27 -6.10
CA ASN A 21 16.28 6.35 -6.70
C ASN A 21 14.87 6.99 -6.71
N LEU A 22 14.76 8.19 -7.27
CA LEU A 22 13.52 8.96 -7.31
C LEU A 22 12.33 8.15 -7.87
N ASP A 23 12.55 7.39 -8.93
CA ASP A 23 11.51 6.60 -9.60
C ASP A 23 10.93 5.51 -8.69
N GLU A 24 11.81 4.77 -7.99
CA GLU A 24 11.39 3.74 -7.02
C GLU A 24 10.72 4.38 -5.81
N SER A 25 11.30 5.45 -5.26
CA SER A 25 10.75 6.16 -4.11
C SER A 25 9.36 6.73 -4.41
N ALA A 26 9.19 7.35 -5.58
CA ALA A 26 7.91 7.87 -6.04
C ALA A 26 6.87 6.74 -6.18
N ARG A 27 7.27 5.59 -6.75
CA ARG A 27 6.40 4.41 -6.86
C ARG A 27 5.97 3.92 -5.48
N GLU A 28 6.90 3.75 -4.55
CA GLU A 28 6.59 3.28 -3.20
C GLU A 28 5.66 4.23 -2.45
N GLN A 29 5.94 5.54 -2.50
CA GLN A 29 5.10 6.56 -1.86
C GLN A 29 3.70 6.62 -2.49
N PHE A 30 3.59 6.45 -3.80
CA PHE A 30 2.30 6.40 -4.47
C PHE A 30 1.46 5.21 -3.99
N LEU A 31 2.06 4.02 -3.85
CA LEU A 31 1.37 2.84 -3.31
C LEU A 31 0.90 3.06 -1.88
N ILE A 32 1.74 3.67 -1.03
CA ILE A 32 1.39 3.99 0.35
C ILE A 32 0.23 4.99 0.42
N CYS A 33 0.24 6.03 -0.41
CA CYS A 33 -0.84 7.00 -0.48
C CYS A 33 -2.16 6.31 -0.84
N LYS A 34 -2.16 5.46 -1.86
CA LYS A 34 -3.38 4.76 -2.30
C LYS A 34 -3.84 3.68 -1.31
N TYR A 35 -2.91 3.05 -0.59
CA TYR A 35 -3.23 2.20 0.55
C TYR A 35 -3.97 3.00 1.61
N ARG A 36 -3.41 4.13 2.07
CA ARG A 36 -4.01 5.01 3.10
C ARG A 36 -5.40 5.52 2.71
N GLU A 37 -5.62 5.80 1.43
CA GLU A 37 -6.94 6.17 0.89
C GLU A 37 -7.95 4.99 0.82
N GLY A 38 -7.53 3.77 1.15
CA GLY A 38 -8.33 2.55 1.03
C GLY A 38 -8.60 2.13 -0.42
N LYS A 39 -7.84 2.68 -1.39
CA LYS A 39 -7.96 2.37 -2.82
C LYS A 39 -7.14 1.14 -3.23
N LEU A 40 -6.08 0.84 -2.49
CA LEU A 40 -5.32 -0.39 -2.61
C LEU A 40 -5.42 -1.20 -1.33
N SER A 41 -5.67 -2.50 -1.48
CA SER A 41 -5.57 -3.47 -0.40
C SER A 41 -4.12 -3.92 -0.20
N THR A 42 -3.85 -4.61 0.91
CA THR A 42 -2.54 -5.24 1.12
C THR A 42 -2.25 -6.33 0.08
N GLY A 43 -3.29 -6.94 -0.51
CA GLY A 43 -3.14 -7.90 -1.59
C GLY A 43 -2.65 -7.27 -2.88
N ASP A 44 -3.20 -6.11 -3.24
CA ASP A 44 -2.77 -5.37 -4.45
C ASP A 44 -1.32 -4.91 -4.32
N ILE A 45 -0.90 -4.49 -3.12
CA ILE A 45 0.49 -4.13 -2.84
C ILE A 45 1.42 -5.34 -3.00
N ALA A 46 1.01 -6.50 -2.50
CA ALA A 46 1.78 -7.73 -2.65
C ALA A 46 1.97 -8.10 -4.13
N GLU A 47 0.92 -8.01 -4.93
CA GLU A 47 0.99 -8.28 -6.36
C GLU A 47 1.89 -7.28 -7.11
N ILE A 48 1.75 -5.97 -6.82
CA ILE A 48 2.52 -4.91 -7.49
C ILE A 48 4.01 -4.99 -7.15
N LEU A 49 4.35 -5.32 -5.90
CA LEU A 49 5.73 -5.43 -5.44
C LEU A 49 6.32 -6.83 -5.64
N GLY A 50 5.52 -7.79 -6.11
CA GLY A 50 5.97 -9.17 -6.35
C GLY A 50 6.24 -9.96 -5.07
N PHE A 51 5.56 -9.64 -3.97
CA PHE A 51 5.64 -10.41 -2.73
C PHE A 51 4.87 -11.72 -2.85
N GLU A 52 5.39 -12.78 -2.24
CA GLU A 52 4.75 -14.09 -2.27
C GLU A 52 3.54 -14.15 -1.34
N THR A 53 3.54 -13.31 -0.30
CA THR A 53 2.48 -13.31 0.71
C THR A 53 2.02 -11.91 1.08
N ARG A 54 0.75 -11.80 1.50
CA ARG A 54 0.21 -10.57 2.10
C ARG A 54 0.95 -10.17 3.37
N HIS A 55 1.57 -11.13 4.07
CA HIS A 55 2.37 -10.85 5.27
C HIS A 55 3.63 -10.04 4.97
N GLU A 56 4.28 -10.28 3.84
CA GLU A 56 5.43 -9.50 3.38
C GLU A 56 5.02 -8.07 3.04
N ALA A 57 3.89 -7.88 2.37
CA ALA A 57 3.32 -6.55 2.13
C ALA A 57 2.98 -5.82 3.45
N HIS A 58 2.42 -6.52 4.44
CA HIS A 58 2.19 -5.97 5.77
C HIS A 58 3.50 -5.55 6.47
N ARG A 59 4.55 -6.38 6.38
CA ARG A 59 5.87 -6.04 6.94
C ARG A 59 6.46 -4.81 6.25
N TRP A 60 6.40 -4.77 4.93
CA TRP A 60 6.88 -3.65 4.12
C TRP A 60 6.19 -2.32 4.46
N LEU A 61 4.87 -2.35 4.70
CA LEU A 61 4.09 -1.20 5.18
C LEU A 61 4.49 -0.79 6.61
N ALA A 62 4.66 -1.77 7.50
CA ALA A 62 5.02 -1.54 8.90
C ALA A 62 6.42 -0.91 9.04
N GLU A 63 7.40 -1.39 8.27
CA GLU A 63 8.76 -0.81 8.20
C GLU A 63 8.75 0.67 7.77
N ARG A 64 7.74 1.07 6.99
CA ARG A 64 7.55 2.47 6.53
C ARG A 64 6.59 3.26 7.42
N GLY A 65 6.22 2.73 8.59
CA GLY A 65 5.36 3.39 9.57
C GLY A 65 3.92 3.60 9.10
N VAL A 66 3.45 2.79 8.15
CA VAL A 66 2.07 2.85 7.67
C VAL A 66 1.19 1.95 8.54
N PRO A 67 0.24 2.49 9.33
CA PRO A 67 -0.64 1.68 10.14
C PRO A 67 -1.54 0.82 9.26
N ILE A 68 -1.92 -0.36 9.76
CA ILE A 68 -2.86 -1.23 9.07
C ILE A 68 -4.22 -0.51 8.99
N ASN A 69 -4.81 -0.48 7.81
CA ASN A 69 -6.17 0.03 7.60
C ASN A 69 -7.22 -0.97 8.10
N TYR A 70 -7.17 -1.28 9.39
CA TYR A 70 -8.17 -2.09 10.08
C TYR A 70 -9.03 -1.19 10.96
N SER A 71 -10.29 -1.01 10.57
CA SER A 71 -11.24 -0.19 11.30
C SER A 71 -12.12 -1.06 12.20
N LEU A 72 -12.81 -0.43 13.16
CA LEU A 72 -13.82 -1.12 13.96
C LEU A 72 -14.94 -1.73 13.08
N ALA A 73 -15.29 -1.07 11.97
CA ALA A 73 -16.29 -1.58 11.04
C ALA A 73 -15.83 -2.89 10.38
N HIS A 74 -14.53 -3.01 10.05
CA HIS A 74 -13.97 -4.27 9.54
C HIS A 74 -14.07 -5.38 10.59
N LEU A 75 -13.81 -5.08 11.87
CA LEU A 75 -13.98 -6.05 12.96
C LEU A 75 -15.42 -6.50 13.14
N GLU A 76 -16.37 -5.57 13.07
CA GLU A 76 -17.80 -5.91 13.15
C GLU A 76 -18.26 -6.78 11.98
N GLU A 77 -17.75 -6.51 10.78
CA GLU A 77 -17.99 -7.32 9.60
C GLU A 77 -17.42 -8.74 9.76
N ASP A 78 -16.17 -8.86 10.22
CA ASP A 78 -15.56 -10.15 10.53
C ASP A 78 -16.41 -10.93 11.56
N ARG A 79 -16.89 -10.25 12.61
CA ARG A 79 -17.76 -10.86 13.62
C ARG A 79 -19.07 -11.38 13.00
N ARG A 80 -19.70 -10.60 12.11
CA ARG A 80 -20.92 -11.01 11.38
C ARG A 80 -20.64 -12.22 10.49
N ASN A 81 -19.55 -12.20 9.73
CA ASN A 81 -19.15 -13.30 8.86
C ASN A 81 -18.92 -14.60 9.65
N LEU A 82 -18.27 -14.51 10.82
CA LEU A 82 -18.07 -15.66 11.71
C LEU A 82 -19.39 -16.19 12.28
N GLU A 83 -20.31 -15.30 12.65
CA GLU A 83 -21.65 -15.68 13.13
C GLU A 83 -22.48 -16.36 12.03
N GLU A 84 -22.36 -15.92 10.78
CA GLU A 84 -23.04 -16.57 9.64
C GLU A 84 -22.46 -17.95 9.33
N LEU A 85 -21.13 -18.08 9.29
CA LEU A 85 -20.44 -19.32 8.93
C LEU A 85 -20.50 -20.38 10.03
N PHE A 86 -20.42 -19.97 11.30
CA PHE A 86 -20.26 -20.88 12.45
C PHE A 86 -21.38 -20.77 13.50
N GLY A 87 -22.30 -19.82 13.37
CA GLY A 87 -23.39 -19.60 14.34
C GLY A 87 -24.62 -20.49 14.12
N ARG A 88 -24.67 -21.30 13.06
CA ARG A 88 -25.68 -22.38 12.95
C ARG A 88 -25.23 -23.60 13.74
N LYS A 89 -25.69 -23.68 14.99
CA LYS A 89 -25.84 -24.93 15.74
C LYS A 89 -27.28 -25.09 16.19
#